data_AF-A0A2D8S0K4-F1
#
_entry.id   AF-A0A2D8S0K4-F1
#
_cell.length_a   1.000
_cell.length_b   1.000
_cell.length_c   1.000
_cell.angle_alpha   90.00
_cell.angle_beta   90.00
_cell.angle_gamma   90.00
#
_symmetry.space_group_name_H-M   'P 1'
#
loop_
_entity.id
_entity.type
_entity.pdbx_description
1 polymer ?
#
loop_
_entity_poly.entity_id
_entity_poly.type
_entity_poly.pdbx_seq_one_letter_code
_entity_poly.pdbx_strand_id
1 'polypeptide(L)'
;MSDIWTEALEEAYASVPSGVIAWDTLELRHPMLDRTYRFVLDEGEKIGETEADEYGTTQDIYGRVLRLEDDAPENAGELADFIATAFEVRLPASEADRPPEMSIVLDNVPGDLMKAMGPAAASGEAVDLTYREYLSDDPDTVHYRLTGLSLRKVGVTTLRIEGKITFMGLHSRSFPGAFYNASDNPSAGRA
;
A
#
# COMPACT_ATOMS: atom_id res chain seq x y z
N MET A 1 -34.02 37.46 1.53
CA MET A 1 -33.37 36.96 2.74
C MET A 1 -32.55 35.77 2.30
N SER A 2 -31.31 36.02 1.89
CA SER A 2 -30.31 34.97 1.69
C SER A 2 -30.00 34.39 3.06
N ASP A 3 -30.08 33.07 3.16
CA ASP A 3 -30.01 32.38 4.43
C ASP A 3 -28.56 32.44 4.93
N ILE A 4 -28.34 32.94 6.15
CA ILE A 4 -27.02 32.98 6.80
C ILE A 4 -26.37 31.59 6.85
N TRP A 5 -27.20 30.53 6.77
CA TRP A 5 -26.77 29.15 6.67
C TRP A 5 -26.21 28.78 5.30
N THR A 6 -26.74 29.35 4.21
CA THR A 6 -26.22 29.13 2.85
C THR A 6 -24.87 29.81 2.68
N GLU A 7 -24.72 31.05 3.15
CA GLU A 7 -23.45 31.78 3.09
C GLU A 7 -22.39 31.12 3.98
N ALA A 8 -22.75 30.64 5.19
CA ALA A 8 -21.83 29.90 6.05
C ALA A 8 -21.47 28.50 5.51
N LEU A 9 -22.39 27.81 4.83
CA LEU A 9 -22.08 26.55 4.14
C LEU A 9 -21.19 26.79 2.91
N GLU A 10 -21.46 27.83 2.12
CA GLU A 10 -20.64 28.19 0.95
C GLU A 10 -19.23 28.66 1.35
N GLU A 11 -19.08 29.42 2.44
CA GLU A 11 -17.76 29.78 2.98
C GLU A 11 -17.01 28.55 3.52
N ALA A 12 -17.72 27.61 4.16
CA ALA A 12 -17.12 26.35 4.63
C ALA A 12 -16.68 25.45 3.46
N TYR A 13 -17.45 25.37 2.37
CA TYR A 13 -17.07 24.63 1.16
C TYR A 13 -15.95 25.34 0.38
N ALA A 14 -15.90 26.67 0.37
CA ALA A 14 -14.84 27.45 -0.25
C ALA A 14 -13.53 27.47 0.56
N SER A 15 -13.61 27.21 1.87
CA SER A 15 -12.46 27.13 2.79
C SER A 15 -11.84 25.74 2.87
N VAL A 16 -12.34 24.72 2.16
CA VAL A 16 -11.65 23.43 2.06
C VAL A 16 -10.44 23.62 1.15
N PRO A 17 -9.20 23.57 1.66
CA PRO A 17 -8.04 23.56 0.79
C PRO A 17 -7.96 22.16 0.18
N SER A 18 -8.69 21.87 -0.90
CA SER A 18 -8.54 20.58 -1.59
C SER A 18 -7.29 20.61 -2.49
N GLY A 19 -6.13 20.88 -1.88
CA GLY A 19 -4.81 20.73 -2.46
C GLY A 19 -4.04 19.51 -1.92
N VAL A 20 -4.65 18.78 -0.98
CA VAL A 20 -4.09 17.55 -0.42
C VAL A 20 -4.41 16.39 -1.38
N ILE A 21 -3.36 15.75 -1.87
CA ILE A 21 -3.43 14.61 -2.78
C ILE A 21 -3.11 13.35 -1.96
N ALA A 22 -3.93 12.31 -2.11
CA ALA A 22 -3.61 11.00 -1.57
C ALA A 22 -2.58 10.32 -2.46
N TRP A 23 -1.51 9.81 -1.86
CA TRP A 23 -0.48 9.01 -2.53
C TRP A 23 -0.65 7.54 -2.18
N ASP A 24 -1.04 6.78 -3.18
CA ASP A 24 -1.12 5.33 -3.10
C ASP A 24 0.28 4.72 -3.19
N THR A 25 0.56 3.74 -2.34
CA THR A 25 1.84 3.02 -2.35
C THR A 25 1.65 1.51 -2.26
N LEU A 26 2.59 0.78 -2.85
CA LEU A 26 2.67 -0.67 -2.80
C LEU A 26 4.06 -1.12 -2.35
N GLU A 27 4.08 -2.08 -1.43
CA GLU A 27 5.29 -2.76 -1.00
C GLU A 27 5.16 -4.25 -1.30
N LEU A 28 6.13 -4.78 -2.04
CA LEU A 28 6.25 -6.20 -2.41
C LEU A 28 7.42 -6.83 -1.67
N ARG A 29 7.13 -7.94 -0.98
CA ARG A 29 8.12 -8.76 -0.30
C ARG A 29 7.99 -10.21 -0.72
N HIS A 30 9.11 -10.85 -1.02
CA HIS A 30 9.14 -12.28 -1.31
C HIS A 30 10.58 -12.80 -1.14
N PRO A 31 10.81 -14.00 -0.58
CA PRO A 31 12.16 -14.50 -0.27
C PRO A 31 13.13 -14.63 -1.45
N MET A 32 12.60 -14.80 -2.67
CA MET A 32 13.40 -14.82 -3.91
C MET A 32 13.72 -13.43 -4.47
N LEU A 33 13.16 -12.36 -3.92
CA LEU A 33 13.55 -11.00 -4.28
C LEU A 33 14.85 -10.65 -3.54
N ASP A 34 15.72 -9.91 -4.21
CA ASP A 34 16.98 -9.42 -3.68
C ASP A 34 16.81 -8.29 -2.66
N ARG A 35 15.65 -7.61 -2.71
CA ARG A 35 15.23 -6.56 -1.79
C ARG A 35 13.70 -6.45 -1.76
N THR A 36 13.20 -5.71 -0.79
CA THR A 36 11.82 -5.24 -0.78
C THR A 36 11.64 -4.13 -1.81
N TYR A 37 10.62 -4.27 -2.67
CA TYR A 37 10.30 -3.28 -3.69
C TYR A 37 9.15 -2.41 -3.21
N ARG A 38 9.32 -1.09 -3.29
CA ARG A 38 8.34 -0.09 -2.85
C ARG A 38 8.03 0.85 -3.99
N PHE A 39 6.75 1.06 -4.26
CA PHE A 39 6.24 1.86 -5.37
C PHE A 39 5.26 2.91 -4.89
N VAL A 40 5.25 4.08 -5.54
CA VAL A 40 4.26 5.14 -5.32
C VAL A 40 3.58 5.51 -6.64
N LEU A 41 2.27 5.73 -6.60
CA LEU A 41 1.47 6.22 -7.72
C LEU A 41 1.55 7.75 -7.80
N ASP A 42 2.78 8.24 -7.94
CA ASP A 42 3.10 9.65 -8.09
C ASP A 42 4.46 9.75 -8.78
N GLU A 43 4.63 10.71 -9.68
CA GLU A 43 5.94 10.89 -10.36
C GLU A 43 7.01 11.28 -9.35
N GLY A 44 6.66 12.01 -8.29
CA GLY A 44 7.62 12.26 -7.25
C GLY A 44 8.59 13.41 -7.53
N GLU A 45 9.74 13.32 -6.89
CA GLU A 45 10.95 14.05 -7.23
C GLU A 45 12.09 13.07 -7.48
N LYS A 46 13.24 13.55 -7.95
CA LYS A 46 14.43 12.71 -8.11
C LYS A 46 14.92 12.25 -6.74
N ILE A 47 14.87 10.95 -6.49
CA ILE A 47 15.30 10.29 -5.25
C ILE A 47 16.64 9.54 -5.41
N GLY A 48 17.07 9.29 -6.65
CA GLY A 48 18.32 8.59 -6.90
C GLY A 48 18.70 8.53 -8.37
N GLU A 49 19.69 7.69 -8.66
CA GLU A 49 20.14 7.37 -10.02
C GLU A 49 20.46 5.87 -10.10
N THR A 50 20.29 5.25 -11.26
CA THR A 50 20.71 3.87 -11.50
C THR A 50 22.23 3.76 -11.43
N GLU A 51 22.73 2.53 -11.21
CA GLU A 51 24.13 2.27 -11.47
C GLU A 51 24.48 2.58 -12.93
N ALA A 52 25.72 3.03 -13.15
CA ALA A 52 26.19 3.37 -14.48
C ALA A 52 26.29 2.12 -15.35
N ASP A 53 25.80 2.21 -16.59
CA ASP A 53 25.96 1.14 -17.57
C ASP A 53 27.41 1.00 -18.07
N GLU A 54 27.66 0.05 -18.99
CA GLU A 54 28.98 -0.18 -19.60
C GLU A 54 29.57 1.08 -20.26
N TYR A 55 28.73 2.06 -20.62
CA TYR A 55 29.13 3.31 -21.25
C TYR A 55 29.24 4.48 -20.25
N GLY A 56 29.03 4.24 -18.96
CA GLY A 56 29.06 5.27 -17.92
C GLY A 56 27.78 6.11 -17.83
N THR A 57 26.68 5.66 -18.44
CA THR A 57 25.39 6.38 -18.45
C THR A 57 24.56 5.99 -17.22
N THR A 58 24.07 6.98 -16.48
CA THR A 58 23.10 6.78 -15.38
C THR A 58 21.70 7.25 -15.82
N GLN A 59 20.67 6.72 -15.17
CA GLN A 59 19.29 7.17 -15.34
C GLN A 59 18.74 7.66 -14.01
N ASP A 60 18.06 8.81 -14.03
CA ASP A 60 17.41 9.36 -12.85
C ASP A 60 16.28 8.43 -12.37
N ILE A 61 16.20 8.25 -11.06
CA ILE A 61 15.11 7.54 -10.39
C ILE A 61 14.25 8.57 -9.69
N TYR A 62 12.97 8.59 -10.04
CA TYR A 62 11.96 9.47 -9.47
C TYR A 62 11.06 8.72 -8.48
N GLY A 63 10.51 9.43 -7.50
CA GLY A 63 9.66 8.85 -6.47
C GLY A 63 9.51 9.73 -5.23
N ARG A 64 9.15 9.11 -4.10
CA ARG A 64 8.96 9.79 -2.82
C ARG A 64 9.74 9.09 -1.72
N VAL A 65 10.22 9.86 -0.75
CA VAL A 65 10.78 9.33 0.49
C VAL A 65 9.72 9.50 1.57
N LEU A 66 9.21 8.37 2.09
CA LEU A 66 8.07 8.34 3.02
C LEU A 66 8.43 7.56 4.27
N ARG A 67 7.88 7.95 5.41
CA ARG A 67 8.12 7.23 6.67
C ARG A 67 7.27 5.97 6.75
N LEU A 68 7.90 4.87 7.17
CA LEU A 68 7.22 3.64 7.47
C LEU A 68 6.70 3.62 8.91
N GLU A 69 5.63 2.88 9.12
CA GLU A 69 5.07 2.65 10.45
C GLU A 69 6.04 1.89 11.38
N ASP A 70 5.93 2.12 12.68
CA ASP A 70 6.85 1.54 13.68
C ASP A 70 6.69 0.00 13.81
N ASP A 71 5.66 -0.59 13.20
CA ASP A 71 5.45 -2.04 13.13
C ASP A 71 5.65 -2.61 11.71
N ALA A 72 6.28 -1.84 10.80
CA ALA A 72 6.52 -2.30 9.44
C ALA A 72 7.40 -3.57 9.44
N PRO A 73 7.14 -4.56 8.56
CA PRO A 73 7.89 -5.82 8.57
C PRO A 73 9.39 -5.65 8.29
N GLU A 74 9.75 -4.61 7.54
CA GLU A 74 11.13 -4.20 7.28
C GLU A 74 11.23 -2.67 7.38
N ASN A 75 12.37 -2.17 7.88
CA ASN A 75 12.63 -0.73 8.06
C ASN A 75 11.59 0.01 8.93
N ALA A 76 11.13 -0.64 10.01
CA ALA A 76 10.13 -0.09 10.91
C ALA A 76 10.51 1.30 11.46
N GLY A 77 9.62 2.28 11.28
CA GLY A 77 9.82 3.65 11.74
C GLY A 77 10.84 4.48 10.95
N GLU A 78 11.47 3.90 9.92
CA GLU A 78 12.49 4.56 9.10
C GLU A 78 11.87 5.25 7.87
N LEU A 79 12.62 6.19 7.29
CA LEU A 79 12.32 6.72 5.96
C LEU A 79 12.70 5.68 4.89
N ALA A 80 11.82 5.48 3.91
CA ALA A 80 12.02 4.53 2.82
C ALA A 80 11.76 5.18 1.47
N ASP A 81 12.54 4.75 0.48
CA ASP A 81 12.39 5.16 -0.92
C ASP A 81 11.25 4.39 -1.57
N PHE A 82 10.30 5.13 -2.14
CA PHE A 82 9.22 4.61 -2.99
C PHE A 82 9.44 5.07 -4.41
N ILE A 83 9.65 4.13 -5.32
CA ILE A 83 9.92 4.42 -6.74
C ILE A 83 8.61 4.78 -7.44
N ALA A 84 8.62 5.86 -8.23
CA ALA A 84 7.49 6.24 -9.05
C ALA A 84 7.16 5.13 -10.06
N THR A 85 5.97 4.55 -9.97
CA THR A 85 5.54 3.47 -10.87
C THR A 85 4.03 3.52 -11.06
N ALA A 86 3.59 3.40 -12.31
CA ALA A 86 2.18 3.33 -12.60
C ALA A 86 1.62 1.97 -12.15
N PHE A 87 0.62 1.99 -11.29
CA PHE A 87 -0.13 0.81 -10.92
C PHE A 87 -1.60 1.10 -10.71
N GLU A 88 -2.40 0.06 -10.85
CA GLU A 88 -3.83 0.08 -10.59
C GLU A 88 -4.15 -0.92 -9.49
N VAL A 89 -4.84 -0.46 -8.46
CA VAL A 89 -5.38 -1.28 -7.38
C VAL A 89 -6.90 -1.33 -7.53
N ARG A 90 -7.46 -2.51 -7.81
CA ARG A 90 -8.91 -2.72 -7.72
C ARG A 90 -9.25 -3.40 -6.41
N LEU A 91 -9.88 -2.63 -5.52
CA LEU A 91 -10.47 -3.15 -4.30
C LEU A 91 -11.65 -4.09 -4.63
N PRO A 92 -11.88 -5.13 -3.83
CA PRO A 92 -12.93 -6.11 -4.10
C PRO A 92 -14.31 -5.45 -4.06
N ALA A 93 -15.16 -5.75 -5.05
CA ALA A 93 -16.59 -5.52 -4.92
C ALA A 93 -17.14 -6.49 -3.85
N SER A 94 -17.92 -5.97 -2.90
CA SER A 94 -18.58 -6.81 -1.90
C SER A 94 -19.72 -7.59 -2.55
N GLU A 95 -19.40 -8.72 -3.19
CA GLU A 95 -20.39 -9.70 -3.65
C GLU A 95 -20.56 -10.78 -2.57
N ALA A 96 -21.80 -11.02 -2.13
CA ALA A 96 -22.11 -11.84 -0.96
C ALA A 96 -21.74 -13.34 -1.08
N ASP A 97 -21.36 -13.82 -2.27
CA ASP A 97 -21.22 -15.24 -2.59
C ASP A 97 -19.83 -15.64 -3.12
N ARG A 98 -18.85 -14.72 -3.08
CA ARG A 98 -17.46 -15.01 -3.46
C ARG A 98 -16.48 -14.41 -2.44
N PRO A 99 -15.35 -15.08 -2.15
CA PRO A 99 -14.29 -14.44 -1.39
C PRO A 99 -13.85 -13.17 -2.13
N PRO A 100 -13.65 -12.04 -1.41
CA PRO A 100 -13.24 -10.80 -2.04
C PRO A 100 -11.92 -10.99 -2.78
N GLU A 101 -11.92 -10.79 -4.10
CA GLU A 101 -10.73 -10.79 -4.94
C GLU A 101 -10.29 -9.35 -5.18
N MET A 102 -9.03 -9.05 -4.88
CA MET A 102 -8.39 -7.78 -5.24
C MET A 102 -7.48 -8.06 -6.43
N SER A 103 -7.40 -7.13 -7.38
CA SER A 103 -6.44 -7.23 -8.49
C SER A 103 -5.51 -6.05 -8.48
N ILE A 104 -4.22 -6.32 -8.71
CA ILE A 104 -3.22 -5.29 -8.93
C ILE A 104 -2.61 -5.46 -10.30
N VAL A 105 -2.44 -4.34 -10.97
CA VAL A 105 -1.66 -4.23 -12.20
C VAL A 105 -0.52 -3.28 -11.92
N LEU A 106 0.72 -3.73 -12.10
CA LEU A 106 1.93 -2.90 -12.00
C LEU A 106 2.52 -2.80 -13.41
N ASP A 107 2.55 -1.58 -13.96
CA ASP A 107 3.10 -1.28 -15.27
C ASP A 107 4.46 -0.56 -15.10
N ASN A 108 5.39 -0.75 -16.05
CA ASN A 108 6.74 -0.16 -16.02
C ASN A 108 7.61 -0.64 -14.84
N VAL A 109 7.59 -1.95 -14.61
CA VAL A 109 8.32 -2.59 -13.51
C VAL A 109 9.84 -2.57 -13.75
N PRO A 110 10.66 -2.32 -12.70
CA PRO A 110 12.11 -2.47 -12.77
C PRO A 110 12.55 -3.84 -13.30
N GLY A 111 13.60 -3.86 -14.14
CA GLY A 111 14.03 -5.06 -14.84
C GLY A 111 14.63 -6.16 -13.95
N ASP A 112 15.15 -5.80 -12.78
CA ASP A 112 15.58 -6.71 -11.70
C ASP A 112 14.38 -7.46 -11.09
N LEU A 113 13.32 -6.72 -10.71
CA LEU A 113 12.08 -7.31 -10.23
C LEU A 113 11.47 -8.24 -11.30
N MET A 114 11.44 -7.81 -12.56
CA MET A 114 10.96 -8.65 -13.66
C MET A 114 11.69 -10.01 -13.76
N LYS A 115 13.03 -10.01 -13.63
CA LYS A 115 13.84 -11.23 -13.67
C LYS A 115 13.54 -12.15 -12.49
N ALA A 116 13.27 -11.58 -11.32
CA ALA A 116 13.02 -12.33 -10.10
C ALA A 116 11.57 -12.86 -10.00
N MET A 117 10.61 -12.21 -10.65
CA MET A 117 9.19 -12.57 -10.55
C MET A 117 8.82 -13.88 -11.25
N GLY A 118 9.54 -14.27 -12.31
CA GLY A 118 9.34 -15.59 -12.95
C GLY A 118 9.64 -16.75 -12.00
N PRO A 119 10.87 -16.82 -11.43
CA PRO A 119 11.21 -17.80 -10.39
C PRO A 119 10.35 -17.70 -9.13
N ALA A 120 10.00 -16.49 -8.68
CA ALA A 120 9.13 -16.28 -7.52
C ALA A 120 7.71 -16.86 -7.77
N ALA A 121 7.14 -16.64 -8.96
CA ALA A 121 5.84 -17.22 -9.30
C ALA A 121 5.88 -18.77 -9.39
N ALA A 122 7.05 -19.35 -9.67
CA ALA A 122 7.24 -20.81 -9.77
C ALA A 122 7.58 -21.49 -8.44
N SER A 123 8.01 -20.75 -7.41
CA SER A 123 8.40 -21.30 -6.10
C SER A 123 7.22 -21.88 -5.32
N GLY A 124 6.01 -21.37 -5.58
CA GLY A 124 4.80 -21.68 -4.82
C GLY A 124 4.68 -20.92 -3.50
N GLU A 125 5.69 -20.10 -3.16
CA GLU A 125 5.62 -19.16 -2.04
C GLU A 125 4.76 -17.94 -2.41
N ALA A 126 4.07 -17.38 -1.42
CA ALA A 126 3.23 -16.21 -1.63
C ALA A 126 4.09 -14.94 -1.69
N VAL A 127 3.80 -14.05 -2.63
CA VAL A 127 4.35 -12.69 -2.59
C VAL A 127 3.51 -11.89 -1.62
N ASP A 128 4.11 -11.44 -0.52
CA ASP A 128 3.47 -10.58 0.46
C ASP A 128 3.39 -9.16 -0.08
N LEU A 129 2.20 -8.57 0.04
CA LEU A 129 1.91 -7.23 -0.39
C LEU A 129 1.41 -6.39 0.79
N THR A 130 1.88 -5.16 0.88
CA THR A 130 1.32 -4.14 1.76
C THR A 130 0.95 -2.92 0.93
N TYR A 131 -0.27 -2.42 1.09
CA TYR A 131 -0.72 -1.17 0.47
C TYR A 131 -0.84 -0.10 1.54
N ARG A 132 -0.37 1.11 1.25
CA ARG A 132 -0.49 2.26 2.15
C ARG A 132 -0.96 3.49 1.39
N GLU A 133 -1.76 4.32 2.04
CA GLU A 133 -2.07 5.67 1.58
C GLU A 133 -1.38 6.68 2.49
N TYR A 134 -0.71 7.65 1.86
CA TYR A 134 -0.16 8.84 2.50
C TYR A 134 -0.90 10.07 2.00
N LEU A 135 -0.90 11.15 2.76
CA LEU A 135 -1.37 12.45 2.28
C LEU A 135 -0.17 13.33 1.92
N SER A 136 -0.32 14.12 0.87
CA SER A 136 0.77 14.96 0.35
C SER A 136 1.28 16.01 1.35
N ASP A 137 0.47 16.36 2.35
CA ASP A 137 0.80 17.29 3.43
C ASP A 137 1.29 16.60 4.72
N ASP A 138 1.18 15.27 4.81
CA ASP A 138 1.63 14.45 5.94
C ASP A 138 2.33 13.16 5.44
N PRO A 139 3.53 13.28 4.81
CA PRO A 139 4.28 12.15 4.27
C PRO A 139 4.89 11.23 5.33
N ASP A 140 4.88 11.65 6.60
CA ASP A 140 5.43 10.90 7.71
C ASP A 140 4.41 9.99 8.40
N THR A 141 3.13 10.11 8.03
CA THR A 141 2.03 9.36 8.65
C THR A 141 1.34 8.49 7.61
N VAL A 142 1.22 7.20 7.93
CA VAL A 142 0.39 6.27 7.16
C VAL A 142 -1.07 6.53 7.51
N HIS A 143 -1.85 7.06 6.56
CA HIS A 143 -3.27 7.37 6.75
C HIS A 143 -4.15 6.12 6.65
N TYR A 144 -3.80 5.21 5.75
CA TYR A 144 -4.49 3.94 5.58
C TYR A 144 -3.50 2.84 5.24
N ARG A 145 -3.72 1.64 5.77
CA ARG A 145 -2.86 0.47 5.54
C ARG A 145 -3.69 -0.79 5.32
N LEU A 146 -3.38 -1.52 4.25
CA LEU A 146 -3.85 -2.88 4.01
C LEU A 146 -2.68 -3.86 4.06
N THR A 147 -2.72 -4.79 5.02
CA THR A 147 -1.73 -5.87 5.21
C THR A 147 -2.36 -7.25 5.06
N GLY A 148 -1.52 -8.29 4.92
CA GLY A 148 -1.98 -9.68 4.80
C GLY A 148 -2.52 -9.99 3.40
N LEU A 149 -2.07 -9.23 2.41
CA LEU A 149 -2.37 -9.44 1.01
C LEU A 149 -1.32 -10.39 0.45
N SER A 150 -1.76 -11.49 -0.16
CA SER A 150 -0.86 -12.47 -0.74
C SER A 150 -1.19 -12.67 -2.22
N LEU A 151 -0.22 -12.42 -3.09
CA LEU A 151 -0.32 -12.66 -4.52
C LEU A 151 -0.19 -14.17 -4.77
N ARG A 152 -1.28 -14.83 -5.19
CA ARG A 152 -1.29 -16.28 -5.47
C ARG A 152 -1.13 -16.62 -6.94
N LYS A 153 -1.56 -15.71 -7.82
CA LYS A 153 -1.47 -15.89 -9.26
C LYS A 153 -0.89 -14.63 -9.87
N VAL A 154 0.33 -14.76 -10.38
CA VAL A 154 1.07 -13.69 -11.06
C VAL A 154 1.16 -14.02 -12.54
N GLY A 155 0.64 -13.13 -13.38
CA GLY A 155 0.93 -13.08 -14.80
C GLY A 155 2.00 -12.03 -15.05
N VAL A 156 3.10 -12.42 -15.71
CA VAL A 156 4.19 -11.49 -16.06
C VAL A 156 4.25 -11.38 -17.58
N THR A 157 4.19 -10.15 -18.09
CA THR A 157 4.44 -9.78 -19.49
C THR A 157 5.64 -8.83 -19.55
N THR A 158 6.15 -8.51 -20.75
CA THR A 158 7.41 -7.77 -20.97
C THR A 158 7.55 -6.41 -20.27
N LEU A 159 6.47 -5.74 -19.84
CA LEU A 159 6.53 -4.49 -19.06
C LEU A 159 5.44 -4.41 -17.97
N ARG A 160 4.76 -5.52 -17.70
CA ARG A 160 3.52 -5.53 -16.94
C ARG A 160 3.44 -6.77 -16.06
N ILE A 161 3.18 -6.55 -14.78
CA ILE A 161 2.87 -7.60 -13.81
C ILE A 161 1.40 -7.46 -13.44
N GLU A 162 0.64 -8.52 -13.68
CA GLU A 162 -0.73 -8.63 -13.23
C GLU A 162 -0.81 -9.66 -12.11
N GLY A 163 -1.32 -9.23 -10.96
CA GLY A 163 -1.47 -10.07 -9.78
C GLY A 163 -2.91 -10.15 -9.35
N LYS A 164 -3.42 -11.38 -9.17
CA LYS A 164 -4.64 -11.59 -8.37
C LYS A 164 -4.24 -11.82 -6.92
N ILE A 165 -4.79 -10.96 -6.06
CA ILE A 165 -4.60 -11.00 -4.62
C ILE A 165 -5.84 -11.64 -4.01
N THR A 166 -5.59 -12.62 -3.15
CA THR A 166 -6.60 -13.13 -2.25
C THR A 166 -6.25 -12.65 -0.86
N PHE A 167 -7.24 -12.16 -0.12
CA PHE A 167 -7.08 -11.91 1.31
C PHE A 167 -6.88 -13.26 2.00
N MET A 168 -5.65 -13.57 2.43
CA MET A 168 -5.44 -14.58 3.45
C MET A 168 -5.11 -13.85 4.74
N GLY A 169 -6.14 -13.51 5.51
CA GLY A 169 -5.85 -12.92 6.81
C GLY A 169 -6.99 -12.40 7.66
N LEU A 170 -8.16 -12.04 7.10
CA LEU A 170 -9.26 -11.61 7.99
C LEU A 170 -9.89 -12.79 8.75
N HIS A 171 -9.64 -14.02 8.31
CA HIS A 171 -10.18 -15.24 8.94
C HIS A 171 -9.23 -15.89 9.95
N SER A 172 -8.01 -15.37 10.15
CA SER A 172 -7.06 -15.93 11.13
C SER A 172 -6.31 -14.90 11.98
N ARG A 173 -6.81 -13.67 12.08
CA ARG A 173 -6.80 -13.06 13.42
C ARG A 173 -7.92 -13.77 14.16
N SER A 174 -7.58 -14.75 14.99
CA SER A 174 -8.44 -15.08 16.13
C SER A 174 -8.80 -13.73 16.74
N PHE A 175 -10.09 -13.40 16.75
CA PHE A 175 -10.62 -12.28 17.54
C PHE A 175 -9.85 -12.26 18.86
N PRO A 176 -9.30 -11.12 19.34
CA PRO A 176 -8.71 -11.08 20.66
C PRO A 176 -9.77 -11.63 21.61
N GLY A 177 -9.56 -12.85 22.09
CA GLY A 177 -10.41 -13.52 23.05
C GLY A 177 -10.17 -12.85 24.39
N ALA A 178 -10.48 -11.56 24.50
CA ALA A 178 -10.70 -10.93 25.78
C ALA A 178 -11.98 -11.58 26.32
N PHE A 179 -11.81 -12.69 27.03
CA PHE A 179 -12.85 -13.21 27.89
C PHE A 179 -13.20 -12.08 28.85
N TYR A 180 -14.40 -11.53 28.71
CA TYR A 180 -14.95 -10.58 29.64
C TYR A 180 -15.23 -11.37 30.94
N ASN A 181 -14.23 -11.48 31.79
CA ASN A 181 -14.42 -12.05 33.12
C ASN A 181 -15.11 -10.98 33.97
N ALA A 182 -16.15 -11.37 34.71
CA ALA A 182 -16.88 -10.50 35.62
C ALA A 182 -16.01 -9.87 36.72
N SER A 183 -14.73 -10.26 36.83
CA SER A 183 -13.72 -9.69 37.70
C SER A 183 -13.15 -8.34 37.23
N ASP A 184 -13.30 -7.96 35.96
CA ASP A 184 -12.68 -6.74 35.41
C ASP A 184 -13.60 -5.50 35.42
N ASN A 185 -14.85 -5.63 35.89
CA ASN A 185 -15.77 -4.49 36.08
C ASN A 185 -16.68 -4.70 37.30
N PRO A 186 -16.28 -4.27 38.52
CA PRO A 186 -17.08 -4.46 39.73
C PRO A 186 -18.32 -3.55 39.86
N SER A 187 -18.83 -2.94 38.79
CA SER A 187 -19.95 -1.98 38.85
C SER A 187 -21.24 -2.40 38.16
N ALA A 188 -21.31 -3.55 37.48
CA ALA A 188 -22.57 -4.04 36.89
C ALA A 188 -23.23 -5.10 37.78
N GLY A 189 -23.74 -4.68 38.93
CA GLY A 189 -24.45 -5.57 39.86
C GLY A 189 -25.16 -4.82 40.97
N ARG A 190 -26.26 -4.14 40.65
CA ARG A 190 -27.29 -3.75 41.62
C ARG A 190 -28.61 -3.41 40.92
N ALA A 191 -29.51 -4.40 40.90
CA ALA A 191 -30.95 -4.21 40.98
C ALA A 191 -31.46 -5.26 41.99
#